data_AF-A0A8S8YVW1-F1
#
_entry.id   AF-A0A8S8YVW1-F1
#
_cell.length_a   1.000
_cell.length_b   1.000
_cell.length_c   1.000
_cell.angle_alpha   90.00
_cell.angle_beta   90.00
_cell.angle_gamma   90.00
#
_symmetry.space_group_name_H-M   'P 1'
#
loop_
_entity.id
_entity.type
_entity.pdbx_description
1 polymer ?
#
loop_
_entity_poly.entity_id
_entity_poly.type
_entity_poly.pdbx_seq_one_letter_code
_entity_poly.pdbx_strand_id
1 'polypeptide(L)'
;MEVNNNEQYFFNFSFFKLDPKWRWMADLAKEESAKEVENIIMNSGVKFRSYSTLGLRDDAEFLFWFAAESIDEIQNVISKLYLTVFGKYILPSRVYLSCTRPSSYAKKGTVSSFVLGNEPQKFVIVYPFTKTREWYLLPQAQRQKMMDQHISVSEKYPQVTLNTTTRSE
;
A
#
# COMPACT_ATOMS: atom_id res chain seq x y z
N MET A 1 -17.07 6.35 14.00
CA MET A 1 -15.86 7.13 14.35
C MET A 1 -15.68 8.14 13.23
N GLU A 2 -15.93 9.42 13.51
CA GLU A 2 -15.69 10.48 12.52
C GLU A 2 -14.19 10.57 12.28
N VAL A 3 -13.74 10.32 11.04
CA VAL A 3 -12.32 10.43 10.68
C VAL A 3 -11.98 11.91 10.67
N ASN A 4 -11.15 12.33 11.62
CA ASN A 4 -10.70 13.69 11.74
C ASN A 4 -9.85 14.02 10.50
N ASN A 5 -10.27 15.01 9.71
CA ASN A 5 -9.71 15.30 8.38
C ASN A 5 -8.27 15.89 8.41
N ASN A 6 -7.64 15.90 9.59
CA ASN A 6 -6.30 16.43 9.86
C ASN A 6 -5.26 15.35 10.19
N GLU A 7 -5.64 14.08 10.33
CA GLU A 7 -4.69 13.00 10.60
C GLU A 7 -3.94 12.59 9.33
N GLN A 8 -2.62 12.76 9.35
CA GLN A 8 -1.75 12.31 8.28
C GLN A 8 -1.44 10.83 8.46
N TYR A 9 -1.75 10.03 7.45
CA TYR A 9 -1.40 8.61 7.43
C TYR A 9 -0.22 8.40 6.47
N PHE A 10 0.70 7.55 6.89
CA PHE A 10 1.77 7.01 6.06
C PHE A 10 1.33 5.65 5.53
N PHE A 11 1.70 5.37 4.28
CA PHE A 11 1.40 4.12 3.61
C PHE A 11 2.68 3.47 3.14
N ASN A 12 2.75 2.16 3.32
CA ASN A 12 3.85 1.34 2.85
C ASN A 12 3.30 0.20 2.00
N PHE A 13 3.81 0.09 0.78
CA PHE A 13 3.51 -0.99 -0.14
C PHE A 13 4.77 -1.84 -0.30
N SER A 14 4.87 -2.91 0.49
CA SER A 14 6.01 -3.82 0.50
C SER A 14 5.70 -5.11 -0.25
N PHE A 15 6.33 -5.25 -1.41
CA PHE A 15 6.33 -6.49 -2.18
C PHE A 15 7.49 -7.36 -1.73
N PHE A 16 7.23 -8.65 -1.57
CA PHE A 16 8.21 -9.61 -1.08
C PHE A 16 8.40 -10.74 -2.09
N LYS A 17 9.66 -11.15 -2.24
CA LYS A 17 10.07 -12.41 -2.80
C LYS A 17 10.23 -13.48 -1.73
N LEU A 18 10.00 -14.73 -2.10
CA LEU A 18 10.22 -15.88 -1.24
C LEU A 18 11.50 -16.63 -1.61
N ASP A 19 12.37 -16.89 -0.64
CA ASP A 19 13.53 -17.77 -0.79
C ASP A 19 13.04 -19.18 -1.18
N PRO A 20 13.57 -19.78 -2.26
CA PRO A 20 13.19 -21.13 -2.67
C PRO A 20 13.29 -22.20 -1.58
N LYS A 21 14.18 -22.03 -0.59
CA LYS A 21 14.31 -22.93 0.57
C LYS A 21 13.02 -23.08 1.36
N TRP A 22 12.18 -22.03 1.40
CA TRP A 22 10.88 -22.07 2.07
C TRP A 22 9.99 -23.19 1.55
N ARG A 23 10.03 -23.46 0.24
CA ARG A 23 9.18 -24.47 -0.40
C ARG A 23 9.46 -25.88 0.15
N TRP A 24 10.69 -26.12 0.57
CA TRP A 24 11.18 -27.39 1.10
C TRP A 24 11.01 -27.54 2.62
N MET A 25 10.54 -26.50 3.31
CA MET A 25 10.19 -26.60 4.74
C MET A 25 9.04 -27.59 4.95
N ALA A 26 9.05 -28.29 6.09
CA ALA A 26 7.94 -29.16 6.48
C ALA A 26 6.65 -28.36 6.62
N ASP A 27 5.52 -28.94 6.22
CA ASP A 27 4.24 -28.22 6.19
C ASP A 27 3.79 -27.78 7.59
N LEU A 28 4.03 -28.60 8.62
CA LEU A 28 3.82 -28.19 10.01
C LEU A 28 4.61 -26.92 10.39
N ALA A 29 5.86 -26.80 9.94
CA ALA A 29 6.66 -25.60 10.20
C ALA A 29 6.12 -24.38 9.44
N LYS A 30 5.56 -24.57 8.24
CA LYS A 30 4.91 -23.50 7.47
C LYS A 30 3.62 -23.03 8.18
N GLU A 31 2.82 -23.97 8.68
CA GLU A 31 1.59 -23.66 9.42
C GLU A 31 1.87 -22.87 10.71
N GLU A 32 2.84 -23.32 11.51
CA GLU A 32 3.23 -22.60 12.73
C GLU A 32 3.81 -21.22 12.44
N SER A 33 4.61 -21.09 11.37
CA SER A 33 5.12 -19.78 10.95
C SER A 33 4.02 -18.85 10.46
N ALA A 34 2.97 -19.37 9.81
CA ALA A 34 1.82 -18.57 9.39
C ALA A 34 1.07 -18.00 10.60
N LYS A 35 0.87 -18.79 11.66
CA LYS A 35 0.31 -18.32 12.95
C LYS A 35 1.18 -17.27 13.62
N GLU A 36 2.51 -17.45 13.58
CA GLU A 36 3.46 -16.47 14.12
C GLU A 36 3.32 -15.10 13.42
N VAL A 37 3.27 -15.10 12.09
CA VAL A 37 3.08 -13.90 11.26
C VAL A 37 1.72 -13.26 11.52
N GLU A 38 0.64 -14.06 11.54
CA GLU A 38 -0.70 -13.58 11.86
C GLU A 38 -0.74 -12.90 13.23
N ASN A 39 -0.15 -13.52 14.25
CA ASN A 39 -0.09 -12.97 15.60
C ASN A 39 0.66 -11.62 15.65
N ILE A 40 1.77 -11.46 14.92
CA ILE A 40 2.50 -10.19 14.87
C ILE A 40 1.69 -9.10 14.18
N ILE A 41 1.08 -9.44 13.05
CA ILE A 41 0.37 -8.46 12.23
C ILE A 41 -0.93 -8.03 12.93
N MET A 42 -1.73 -8.97 13.43
CA MET A 42 -2.98 -8.68 14.11
C MET A 42 -2.78 -7.87 15.41
N ASN A 43 -1.71 -8.13 16.15
CA ASN A 43 -1.40 -7.40 17.39
C ASN A 43 -0.57 -6.13 17.17
N SER A 44 -0.32 -5.75 15.92
CA SER A 44 0.52 -4.59 15.64
C SER A 44 -0.15 -3.24 15.93
N GLY A 45 -1.48 -3.19 15.90
CA GLY A 45 -2.25 -1.93 15.87
C GLY A 45 -2.17 -1.19 14.54
N VAL A 46 -1.38 -1.66 13.57
CA VAL A 46 -1.22 -1.04 12.24
C VAL A 46 -2.27 -1.59 11.29
N LYS A 47 -2.93 -0.71 10.53
CA LYS A 47 -3.87 -1.14 9.49
C LYS A 47 -3.10 -1.80 8.36
N PHE A 48 -3.53 -2.99 7.94
CA PHE A 48 -2.85 -3.73 6.88
C PHE A 48 -3.84 -4.38 5.91
N ARG A 49 -3.37 -4.65 4.70
CA ARG A 49 -3.98 -5.58 3.74
C ARG A 49 -2.89 -6.47 3.16
N SER A 50 -3.24 -7.72 2.86
CA SER A 50 -2.34 -8.68 2.22
C SER A 50 -2.93 -9.17 0.90
N TYR A 51 -2.07 -9.30 -0.11
CA TYR A 51 -2.46 -9.77 -1.43
C TYR A 51 -1.43 -10.75 -1.97
N SER A 52 -1.90 -11.88 -2.50
CA SER A 52 -1.06 -12.79 -3.27
C SER A 52 -0.80 -12.21 -4.66
N THR A 53 0.45 -12.31 -5.12
CA THR A 53 0.84 -11.95 -6.49
C THR A 53 1.32 -13.16 -7.28
N LEU A 54 1.15 -14.35 -6.73
CA LEU A 54 1.51 -15.61 -7.36
C LEU A 54 0.83 -15.77 -8.71
N GLY A 55 1.61 -16.05 -9.75
CA GLY A 55 1.11 -16.23 -11.13
C GLY A 55 0.73 -14.92 -11.84
N LEU A 56 0.86 -13.76 -11.20
CA LEU A 56 0.55 -12.46 -11.79
C LEU A 56 1.82 -11.66 -12.14
N ARG A 57 2.93 -11.96 -11.49
CA ARG A 57 4.24 -11.31 -11.66
C ARG A 57 5.37 -12.23 -11.20
N ASP A 58 6.57 -11.98 -11.68
CA ASP A 58 7.80 -12.76 -11.44
C ASP A 58 8.71 -12.13 -10.37
N ASP A 59 8.47 -10.87 -10.03
CA ASP A 59 9.29 -10.09 -9.12
C ASP A 59 8.77 -10.05 -7.67
N ALA A 60 7.62 -10.67 -7.37
CA ALA A 60 7.08 -10.80 -6.00
C ALA A 60 6.07 -11.95 -5.88
N GLU A 61 5.98 -12.58 -4.72
CA GLU A 61 4.97 -13.59 -4.37
C GLU A 61 3.77 -13.01 -3.60
N PHE A 62 3.98 -11.94 -2.84
CA PHE A 62 2.90 -11.25 -2.12
C PHE A 62 3.22 -9.78 -1.84
N LEU A 63 2.18 -9.03 -1.48
CA LEU A 63 2.20 -7.64 -1.06
C LEU A 63 1.64 -7.53 0.35
N PHE A 64 2.35 -6.83 1.24
CA PHE A 64 1.76 -6.17 2.39
C PHE A 64 1.59 -4.68 2.11
N TRP A 65 0.36 -4.21 2.28
CA TRP A 65 0.01 -2.79 2.24
C TRP A 65 -0.35 -2.32 3.65
N PHE A 66 0.52 -1.53 4.27
CA PHE A 66 0.32 -0.97 5.60
C PHE A 66 -0.15 0.50 5.52
N ALA A 67 -0.94 0.92 6.51
CA ALA A 67 -1.17 2.33 6.82
C ALA A 67 -1.09 2.56 8.33
N ALA A 68 -0.37 3.61 8.73
CA ALA A 68 -0.16 3.99 10.12
C ALA A 68 -0.05 5.52 10.26
N GLU A 69 -0.09 6.02 11.48
CA GLU A 69 0.08 7.46 11.77
C GLU A 69 1.55 7.86 11.80
N SER A 70 2.46 6.88 11.95
CA SER A 70 3.90 7.10 11.88
C SER A 70 4.62 6.07 11.01
N ILE A 71 5.78 6.46 10.48
CA ILE A 71 6.67 5.53 9.76
C ILE A 71 7.28 4.51 10.74
N ASP A 72 7.55 4.92 11.98
CA ASP A 72 8.14 4.07 13.01
C ASP A 72 7.25 2.88 13.36
N GLU A 73 5.93 3.06 13.41
CA GLU A 73 4.97 1.96 13.59
C GLU A 73 5.08 0.91 12.47
N ILE A 74 5.14 1.36 11.22
CA ILE A 74 5.31 0.46 10.06
C ILE A 74 6.66 -0.27 10.15
N GLN A 75 7.73 0.45 10.47
CA GLN A 75 9.07 -0.15 10.61
C GLN A 75 9.10 -1.19 11.74
N ASN A 76 8.44 -0.91 12.86
CA ASN A 76 8.36 -1.84 14.00
C ASN A 76 7.67 -3.15 13.60
N VAL A 77 6.57 -3.08 12.84
CA VAL A 77 5.86 -4.29 12.35
C VAL A 77 6.72 -5.08 11.38
N ILE A 78 7.36 -4.41 10.42
CA ILE A 78 8.25 -5.08 9.45
C ILE A 78 9.47 -5.69 10.16
N SER A 79 10.03 -5.02 11.16
CA SER A 79 11.13 -5.53 11.99
C SER A 79 10.72 -6.81 12.72
N LYS A 80 9.56 -6.81 13.39
CA LYS A 80 9.00 -8.00 14.05
C LYS A 80 8.73 -9.12 13.04
N LEU A 81 8.21 -8.79 11.85
CA LEU A 81 8.02 -9.76 10.77
C LEU A 81 9.33 -10.44 10.40
N TYR A 82 10.44 -9.70 10.27
CA TYR A 82 11.75 -10.28 9.95
C TYR A 82 12.35 -11.16 11.07
N LEU A 83 11.91 -11.00 12.31
CA LEU A 83 12.35 -11.85 13.42
C LEU A 83 11.68 -13.24 13.40
N THR A 84 10.56 -13.39 12.69
CA THR A 84 9.85 -14.67 12.56
C THR A 84 10.65 -15.72 11.79
N VAL A 85 10.23 -16.98 11.88
CA VAL A 85 10.79 -18.04 11.02
C VAL A 85 10.55 -17.70 9.55
N PHE A 86 9.32 -17.31 9.19
CA PHE A 86 8.98 -16.91 7.81
C PHE A 86 9.77 -15.69 7.33
N GLY A 87 10.00 -14.73 8.22
CA GLY A 87 10.77 -13.50 8.01
C GLY A 87 12.16 -13.74 7.44
N LYS A 88 12.80 -14.85 7.83
CA LYS A 88 14.12 -15.26 7.35
C LYS A 88 14.13 -15.75 5.90
N TYR A 89 12.96 -16.08 5.36
CA TYR A 89 12.78 -16.59 4.00
C TYR A 89 12.14 -15.57 3.05
N ILE A 90 11.85 -14.36 3.50
CA ILE A 90 11.27 -13.32 2.63
C ILE A 90 12.29 -12.22 2.38
N LEU A 91 12.31 -11.74 1.14
CA LEU A 91 13.22 -10.70 0.68
C LEU A 91 12.38 -9.56 0.11
N PRO A 92 12.54 -8.31 0.56
CA PRO A 92 11.81 -7.19 -0.02
C PRO A 92 12.27 -7.01 -1.48
N SER A 93 11.34 -7.02 -2.43
CA SER A 93 11.63 -6.81 -3.85
C SER A 93 11.35 -5.38 -4.30
N ARG A 94 10.26 -4.78 -3.82
CA ARG A 94 9.93 -3.38 -4.03
C ARG A 94 9.22 -2.81 -2.81
N VAL A 95 9.59 -1.59 -2.43
CA VAL A 95 8.96 -0.87 -1.33
C VAL A 95 8.59 0.53 -1.79
N TYR A 96 7.32 0.88 -1.70
CA TYR A 96 6.85 2.25 -1.92
C TYR A 96 6.36 2.85 -0.61
N LEU A 97 6.83 4.05 -0.31
CA LEU A 97 6.41 4.85 0.84
C LEU A 97 5.71 6.12 0.34
N SER A 98 4.58 6.44 0.94
CA SER A 98 3.79 7.63 0.64
C SER A 98 3.02 8.08 1.88
N CYS A 99 2.38 9.25 1.80
CA CYS A 99 1.48 9.74 2.83
C CYS A 99 0.20 10.32 2.21
N THR A 100 -0.83 10.51 3.03
CA THR A 100 -1.98 11.33 2.64
C THR A 100 -1.55 12.78 2.52
N ARG A 101 -1.95 13.42 1.42
CA ARG A 101 -1.85 14.87 1.24
C ARG A 101 -3.15 15.37 0.59
N PRO A 102 -3.68 16.53 1.02
CA PRO A 102 -4.79 17.15 0.31
C PRO A 102 -4.43 17.39 -1.16
N SER A 103 -5.30 16.95 -2.07
CA SER A 103 -5.12 17.20 -3.50
C SER A 103 -5.35 18.68 -3.80
N SER A 104 -4.43 19.31 -4.53
CA SER A 104 -4.60 20.69 -5.01
C SER A 104 -5.58 20.82 -6.18
N TYR A 105 -6.00 19.68 -6.76
CA TYR A 105 -6.86 19.66 -7.96
C TYR A 105 -8.27 19.15 -7.69
N ALA A 106 -8.44 18.28 -6.69
CA ALA A 106 -9.74 17.71 -6.37
C ALA A 106 -10.51 18.65 -5.43
N LYS A 107 -11.76 18.97 -5.79
CA LYS A 107 -12.64 19.83 -4.98
C LYS A 107 -13.04 19.21 -3.63
N LYS A 108 -12.94 17.88 -3.50
CA LYS A 108 -13.19 17.14 -2.26
C LYS A 108 -11.92 16.37 -1.89
N GLY A 109 -11.48 16.51 -0.64
CA GLY A 109 -10.52 15.60 -0.04
C GLY A 109 -11.13 14.20 -0.02
N THR A 110 -10.60 13.29 -0.83
CA THR A 110 -11.00 11.89 -0.79
C THR A 110 -10.08 11.19 0.21
N VAL A 111 -10.64 10.87 1.38
CA VAL A 111 -9.94 10.02 2.35
C VAL A 111 -9.80 8.63 1.72
N SER A 112 -8.60 8.07 1.80
CA SER A 112 -8.28 6.73 1.31
C SER A 112 -9.28 5.71 1.85
N SER A 113 -9.84 4.85 0.99
CA SER A 113 -10.78 3.81 1.42
C SER A 113 -10.14 2.82 2.40
N PHE A 114 -8.81 2.70 2.32
CA PHE A 114 -8.00 1.99 3.29
C PHE A 114 -8.11 2.60 4.70
N VAL A 115 -8.01 3.92 4.81
CA VAL A 115 -8.08 4.64 6.10
C VAL A 115 -9.50 4.59 6.66
N LEU A 116 -10.51 4.70 5.80
CA LEU A 116 -11.93 4.59 6.16
C LEU A 116 -12.33 3.19 6.66
N GLY A 117 -11.46 2.19 6.51
CA GLY A 117 -11.76 0.83 6.95
C GLY A 117 -12.72 0.09 6.02
N ASN A 118 -12.83 0.51 4.75
CA ASN A 118 -13.66 -0.20 3.79
C ASN A 118 -13.07 -1.60 3.54
N GLU A 119 -13.95 -2.56 3.27
CA GLU A 119 -13.56 -3.92 2.92
C GLU A 119 -12.59 -3.95 1.72
N PRO A 120 -11.50 -4.75 1.79
CA PRO A 120 -10.58 -4.90 0.68
C PRO A 120 -11.28 -5.53 -0.52
N GLN A 121 -11.02 -4.96 -1.70
CA GLN A 121 -11.44 -5.59 -2.95
C GLN A 121 -10.58 -6.84 -3.23
N LYS A 122 -11.10 -7.76 -4.04
CA LYS A 122 -10.43 -9.03 -4.39
C LYS A 122 -9.05 -8.82 -5.04
N PHE A 123 -8.90 -7.78 -5.84
CA PHE A 123 -7.68 -7.47 -6.56
C PHE A 123 -7.20 -6.06 -6.24
N VAL A 124 -5.88 -5.88 -6.28
CA VAL A 124 -5.23 -4.59 -6.11
C VAL A 124 -4.28 -4.32 -7.28
N ILE A 125 -4.27 -3.08 -7.75
CA ILE A 125 -3.31 -2.59 -8.74
C ILE A 125 -2.54 -1.45 -8.07
N VAL A 126 -1.22 -1.64 -7.92
CA VAL A 126 -0.33 -0.60 -7.38
C VAL A 126 0.42 0.01 -8.56
N TYR A 127 0.14 1.28 -8.84
CA TYR A 127 0.69 2.00 -9.98
C TYR A 127 1.45 3.25 -9.51
N PRO A 128 2.75 3.14 -9.21
CA PRO A 128 3.58 4.30 -8.92
C PRO A 128 3.85 5.06 -10.23
N PHE A 129 3.65 6.38 -10.21
CA PHE A 129 3.98 7.23 -11.34
C PHE A 129 4.61 8.54 -10.87
N THR A 130 5.43 9.14 -11.73
CA THR A 130 6.08 10.43 -11.49
C THR A 130 5.67 11.38 -12.60
N LYS A 131 5.32 12.62 -12.24
CA LYS A 131 5.07 13.67 -13.25
C LYS A 131 6.41 14.15 -13.80
N THR A 132 6.49 14.38 -15.11
CA THR A 132 7.72 14.88 -15.74
C THR A 132 7.98 16.34 -15.35
N ARG A 133 9.19 16.85 -15.62
CA ARG A 133 9.52 18.25 -15.30
C ARG A 133 8.66 19.23 -16.10
N GLU A 134 8.37 18.91 -17.35
CA GLU A 134 7.53 19.71 -18.25
C GLU A 134 6.13 19.91 -17.66
N TRP A 135 5.58 18.90 -16.97
CA TRP A 135 4.31 19.04 -16.26
C TRP A 135 4.34 20.22 -15.28
N TYR A 136 5.40 20.34 -14.49
CA TYR A 136 5.52 21.40 -13.48
C TYR A 136 5.77 22.79 -14.08
N LEU A 137 6.24 22.87 -15.33
CA LEU A 137 6.40 24.12 -16.07
C LEU A 137 5.08 24.64 -16.65
N LEU A 138 4.03 23.81 -16.72
CA LEU A 138 2.73 24.24 -17.24
C LEU A 138 2.02 25.20 -16.26
N PRO A 139 1.35 26.25 -16.78
CA PRO A 139 0.48 27.11 -15.97
C PRO A 139 -0.56 26.29 -15.20
N GLN A 140 -0.89 26.72 -13.98
CA GLN A 140 -1.83 26.01 -13.10
C GLN A 140 -3.19 25.72 -13.77
N ALA A 141 -3.73 26.67 -14.54
CA ALA A 141 -5.00 26.49 -15.25
C ALA A 141 -4.95 25.36 -16.29
N GLN A 142 -3.81 25.18 -16.97
CA GLN A 142 -3.64 24.08 -17.92
C GLN A 142 -3.55 22.74 -17.20
N ARG A 143 -2.78 22.67 -16.11
CA ARG A 143 -2.71 21.47 -15.25
C ARG A 143 -4.09 21.10 -14.71
N GLN A 144 -4.87 22.07 -14.23
CA GLN A 144 -6.22 21.85 -13.74
C GLN A 144 -7.12 21.26 -14.83
N LYS A 145 -7.14 21.86 -16.04
CA LYS A 145 -7.94 21.37 -17.17
C LYS A 145 -7.62 19.90 -17.52
N MET A 146 -6.34 19.54 -17.51
CA MET A 146 -5.91 18.15 -17.76
C MET A 146 -6.33 17.20 -16.64
N MET A 147 -6.25 17.64 -15.37
CA MET A 147 -6.70 16.85 -14.22
C MET A 147 -8.23 16.68 -14.20
N ASP A 148 -9.00 17.70 -14.57
CA ASP A 148 -10.46 17.61 -14.66
C ASP A 148 -10.88 16.57 -15.71
N GLN A 149 -10.20 16.54 -16.87
CA GLN A 149 -10.39 15.50 -17.87
C GLN A 149 -10.09 14.10 -17.31
N HIS A 150 -8.95 13.93 -16.61
CA HIS A 150 -8.60 12.67 -15.96
C HIS A 150 -9.66 12.22 -14.95
N ILE A 151 -10.16 13.13 -14.10
CA ILE A 151 -11.20 12.85 -13.11
C ILE A 151 -12.50 12.42 -13.80
N SER A 152 -12.94 13.14 -14.84
CA SER A 152 -14.17 12.82 -15.58
C SER A 152 -14.16 11.44 -16.23
N VAL A 153 -12.98 10.91 -16.58
CA VAL A 153 -12.85 9.54 -17.10
C VAL A 153 -13.01 8.55 -15.95
N SER A 154 -12.39 8.81 -14.80
CA SER A 154 -12.45 7.92 -13.63
C SER A 154 -13.88 7.76 -13.08
N GLU A 155 -14.68 8.83 -13.10
CA GLU A 155 -16.07 8.81 -12.62
C GLU A 155 -16.98 7.83 -13.40
N LYS A 156 -16.58 7.43 -14.62
CA LYS A 156 -17.28 6.43 -15.42
C LYS A 156 -17.09 4.99 -14.92
N TYR A 157 -16.17 4.78 -13.96
CA TYR A 157 -15.81 3.46 -13.44
C TYR A 157 -15.93 3.38 -11.90
N PRO A 158 -17.15 3.52 -11.35
CA PRO A 158 -17.38 3.53 -9.89
C PRO A 158 -17.02 2.21 -9.19
N GLN A 159 -16.91 1.11 -9.93
CA GLN A 159 -16.46 -0.18 -9.41
C GLN A 159 -14.96 -0.21 -9.04
N VAL A 160 -14.19 0.81 -9.44
CA VAL A 160 -12.76 0.91 -9.13
C VAL A 160 -12.55 1.81 -7.93
N THR A 161 -12.17 1.22 -6.80
CA THR A 161 -11.86 1.96 -5.59
C THR A 161 -10.45 2.57 -5.67
N LEU A 162 -10.37 3.89 -5.81
CA LEU A 162 -9.11 4.62 -5.91
C LEU A 162 -8.53 4.96 -4.52
N ASN A 163 -7.22 4.75 -4.38
CA ASN A 163 -6.45 5.12 -3.18
C ASN A 163 -5.20 5.88 -3.62
N THR A 164 -5.34 7.20 -3.79
CA THR A 164 -4.22 8.06 -4.22
C THR A 164 -3.45 8.52 -2.99
N THR A 165 -2.15 8.24 -2.96
CA THR A 165 -1.23 8.68 -1.92
C THR A 165 0.00 9.28 -2.58
N THR A 166 0.65 10.24 -1.92
CA THR A 166 1.77 10.99 -2.51
C THR A 166 3.04 10.76 -1.70
N ARG A 167 4.17 10.60 -2.39
CA ARG A 167 5.48 10.66 -1.74
C ARG A 167 5.83 12.14 -1.52
N SER A 168 6.35 12.51 -0.34
CA SER A 168 6.96 13.83 -0.16
C SER A 168 8.25 13.89 -1.00
N GLU A 169 8.35 14.91 -1.85
CA GLU A 169 9.60 15.29 -2.52
C GLU A 169 10.62 15.78 -1.49
#